data_AF-A0A0H2U0I9-F1
#
_entry.id   AF-A0A0H2U0I9-F1
#
_cell.length_a   1.000
_cell.length_b   1.000
_cell.length_c   1.000
_cell.angle_alpha   90.00
_cell.angle_beta   90.00
_cell.angle_gamma   90.00
#
_symmetry.space_group_name_H-M   'P 1'
#
loop_
_entity.id
_entity.type
_entity.pdbx_description
1 polymer ?
#
loop_
_entity_poly.entity_id
_entity_poly.type
_entity_poly.pdbx_seq_one_letter_code
_entity_poly.pdbx_strand_id
1 'polypeptide(L)'
;MPVAPLRTMDRFCWQYLQLENSPDFPAPETLREEACQEELFRRLFADGALAHPPPHRYQLAVLKELVSRIEASIEDWDEHGVSDNLVTALMGLIAQPLQSEATAAQQKNYVTYHLSLLEPATIAKADADTVTPTITLLEARSLISASGTTGLRTWEAALHLGQYLCASEHGPRGRLLQPRLRGPVPCWSWPRLPCTVPFCARPTSLPAR
;
A
#
# COMPACT_ATOMS: atom_id res chain seq x y z
N MET A 1 31.59 -0.04 -4.36
CA MET A 1 30.79 0.56 -3.27
C MET A 1 29.58 -0.35 -3.04
N PRO A 2 29.32 -0.83 -1.82
CA PRO A 2 28.32 -1.87 -1.59
C PRO A 2 26.91 -1.26 -1.68
N VAL A 3 26.25 -1.41 -2.83
CA VAL A 3 24.88 -0.90 -3.10
C VAL A 3 23.78 -1.94 -2.77
N ALA A 4 24.18 -3.14 -2.35
CA ALA A 4 23.27 -4.26 -2.12
C ALA A 4 22.38 -4.13 -0.85
N PRO A 5 22.87 -3.64 0.31
CA PRO A 5 22.06 -3.65 1.54
C PRO A 5 20.84 -2.74 1.46
N LEU A 6 21.01 -1.55 0.87
CA LEU A 6 19.96 -0.53 0.75
C LEU A 6 18.80 -1.01 -0.16
N ARG A 7 19.11 -1.74 -1.23
CA ARG A 7 18.10 -2.26 -2.16
C ARG A 7 17.16 -3.29 -1.52
N THR A 8 17.69 -4.12 -0.62
CA THR A 8 16.87 -5.12 0.07
C THR A 8 15.95 -4.47 1.11
N MET A 9 16.45 -3.45 1.83
CA MET A 9 15.63 -2.65 2.74
C MET A 9 14.51 -1.92 2.01
N ASP A 10 14.81 -1.27 0.89
CA ASP A 10 13.79 -0.59 0.09
C ASP A 10 12.72 -1.55 -0.42
N ARG A 11 13.13 -2.73 -0.90
CA ARG A 11 12.19 -3.78 -1.31
C ARG A 11 11.28 -4.22 -0.17
N PHE A 12 11.83 -4.47 1.01
CA PHE A 12 11.05 -4.82 2.20
C PHE A 12 10.03 -3.73 2.53
N CYS A 13 10.46 -2.45 2.56
CA CYS A 13 9.58 -1.31 2.81
C CYS A 13 8.44 -1.23 1.78
N TRP A 14 8.73 -1.45 0.50
CA TRP A 14 7.69 -1.46 -0.54
C TRP A 14 6.71 -2.61 -0.37
N GLN A 15 7.20 -3.84 -0.13
CA GLN A 15 6.35 -5.00 0.11
C GLN A 15 5.49 -4.83 1.37
N TYR A 16 6.03 -4.21 2.41
CA TYR A 16 5.29 -3.84 3.61
C TYR A 16 4.11 -2.92 3.29
N LEU A 17 4.34 -1.84 2.54
CA LEU A 17 3.31 -0.90 2.12
C LEU A 17 2.34 -1.48 1.07
N GLN A 18 2.75 -2.52 0.36
CA GLN A 18 1.89 -3.29 -0.54
C GLN A 18 1.05 -4.34 0.20
N LEU A 19 1.21 -4.51 1.51
CA LEU A 19 0.52 -5.55 2.30
C LEU A 19 0.79 -6.96 1.75
N GLU A 20 2.02 -7.23 1.32
CA GLU A 20 2.41 -8.54 0.81
C GLU A 20 2.31 -9.61 1.92
N ASN A 21 1.74 -10.78 1.62
CA ASN A 21 1.54 -11.80 2.66
C ASN A 21 2.86 -12.36 3.21
N SER A 22 3.90 -12.37 2.38
CA SER A 22 5.25 -12.84 2.72
C SER A 22 6.29 -11.84 2.20
N PRO A 23 6.54 -10.74 2.92
CA PRO A 23 7.55 -9.77 2.51
C PRO A 23 8.96 -10.37 2.63
N ASP A 24 9.85 -9.95 1.76
CA ASP A 24 11.26 -10.37 1.76
C ASP A 24 12.03 -9.50 2.74
N PHE A 25 12.32 -10.05 3.92
CA PHE A 25 13.09 -9.37 4.95
C PHE A 25 14.56 -9.16 4.52
N PRO A 26 15.22 -8.09 5.01
CA PRO A 26 16.66 -7.92 4.85
C PRO A 26 17.47 -9.12 5.38
N ALA A 27 18.70 -9.26 4.91
CA ALA A 27 19.57 -10.36 5.28
C ALA A 27 19.92 -10.31 6.79
N PRO A 28 20.13 -11.47 7.46
CA PRO A 28 20.40 -11.53 8.90
C PRO A 28 21.58 -10.66 9.34
N GLU A 29 22.63 -10.59 8.52
CA GLU A 29 23.84 -9.80 8.79
C GLU A 29 23.55 -8.29 8.74
N THR A 30 22.54 -7.88 7.97
CA THR A 30 22.10 -6.48 7.95
C THR A 30 21.10 -6.19 9.06
N LEU A 31 20.24 -7.15 9.41
CA LEU A 31 19.24 -6.99 10.45
C LEU A 31 19.83 -6.86 11.86
N ARG A 32 20.96 -7.52 12.16
CA ARG A 32 21.65 -7.37 13.44
C ARG A 32 22.23 -5.97 13.68
N GLU A 33 22.47 -5.20 12.61
CA GLU A 33 23.03 -3.85 12.70
C GLU A 33 22.00 -2.85 13.22
N GLU A 34 22.36 -2.11 14.27
CA GLU A 34 21.49 -1.11 14.90
C GLU A 34 21.02 -0.05 13.89
N ALA A 35 21.91 0.41 13.01
CA ALA A 35 21.58 1.40 11.98
C ALA A 35 20.49 0.92 11.01
N CYS A 36 20.45 -0.39 10.69
CA CYS A 36 19.39 -0.94 9.85
C CYS A 36 18.06 -0.98 10.61
N GLN A 37 18.09 -1.42 11.86
CA GLN A 37 16.90 -1.52 12.71
C GLN A 37 16.25 -0.14 12.93
N GLU A 38 17.07 0.88 13.20
CA GLU A 38 16.61 2.25 13.41
C GLU A 38 16.04 2.86 12.13
N GLU A 39 16.65 2.60 10.97
CA GLU A 39 16.13 3.09 9.69
C GLU A 39 14.79 2.43 9.33
N LEU A 40 14.62 1.13 9.61
CA LEU A 40 13.33 0.44 9.45
C LEU A 40 12.27 1.03 10.39
N PHE A 41 12.63 1.26 11.65
CA PHE A 41 11.75 1.90 12.62
C PHE A 41 11.29 3.26 12.14
N ARG A 42 12.24 4.15 11.81
CA ARG A 42 11.99 5.51 11.36
C ARG A 42 11.07 5.57 10.12
N ARG A 43 11.24 4.64 9.17
CA ARG A 43 10.46 4.62 7.93
C ARG A 43 9.06 4.02 8.08
N LEU A 44 8.88 3.04 8.96
CA LEU A 44 7.68 2.19 8.96
C LEU A 44 6.87 2.21 10.26
N PHE A 45 7.52 2.40 11.40
CA PHE A 45 6.93 2.15 12.73
C PHE A 45 7.00 3.34 13.68
N ALA A 46 7.81 4.36 13.38
CA ALA A 46 7.80 5.59 14.15
C ALA A 46 6.45 6.31 14.06
N ASP A 47 6.10 7.05 15.12
CA ASP A 47 4.84 7.77 15.17
C ASP A 47 4.75 8.79 14.03
N GLY A 48 3.72 8.66 13.20
CA GLY A 48 3.53 9.53 12.03
C GLY A 48 4.48 9.27 10.86
N ALA A 49 5.24 8.17 10.87
CA ALA A 49 6.13 7.80 9.75
C ALA A 49 5.37 7.62 8.43
N LEU A 50 4.14 7.10 8.51
CA LEU A 50 3.30 6.82 7.35
C LEU A 50 2.00 7.64 7.45
N ALA A 51 1.64 8.33 6.37
CA ALA A 51 0.35 9.01 6.25
C ALA A 51 -0.84 8.03 6.32
N HIS A 52 -0.63 6.81 5.81
CA HIS A 52 -1.60 5.74 5.81
C HIS A 52 -0.93 4.43 6.27
N PRO A 53 -0.90 4.15 7.59
CA PRO A 53 -0.26 2.95 8.09
C PRO A 53 -1.06 1.70 7.68
N PRO A 54 -0.40 0.54 7.47
CA PRO A 54 -1.07 -0.73 7.23
C PRO A 54 -2.08 -1.14 8.32
N PRO A 55 -2.94 -2.14 8.08
CA PRO A 55 -3.86 -2.64 9.09
C PRO A 55 -3.11 -3.17 10.31
N HIS A 56 -3.64 -2.89 11.51
CA HIS A 56 -3.02 -3.26 12.79
C HIS A 56 -2.53 -4.71 12.85
N ARG A 57 -3.37 -5.67 12.44
CA ARG A 57 -3.02 -7.10 12.41
C ARG A 57 -1.80 -7.40 11.54
N TYR A 58 -1.70 -6.73 10.39
CA TYR A 58 -0.58 -6.89 9.48
C TYR A 58 0.70 -6.28 10.05
N GLN A 59 0.62 -5.07 10.61
CA GLN A 59 1.76 -4.44 11.30
C GLN A 59 2.30 -5.35 12.41
N LEU A 60 1.40 -5.89 13.23
CA LEU A 60 1.75 -6.78 14.34
C LEU A 60 2.41 -8.07 13.85
N ALA A 61 1.89 -8.69 12.79
CA ALA A 61 2.47 -9.90 12.23
C ALA A 61 3.87 -9.67 11.66
N VAL A 62 4.05 -8.60 10.88
CA VAL A 62 5.34 -8.27 10.28
C VAL A 62 6.36 -7.86 11.34
N LEU A 63 5.98 -7.02 12.31
CA LEU A 63 6.92 -6.57 13.34
C LEU A 63 7.33 -7.70 14.28
N LYS A 64 6.43 -8.64 14.60
CA LYS A 64 6.78 -9.86 15.35
C LYS A 64 7.80 -10.72 14.60
N GLU A 65 7.57 -10.95 13.32
CA GLU A 65 8.50 -11.71 12.47
C GLU A 65 9.84 -10.98 12.33
N LEU A 66 9.82 -9.66 12.17
CA LEU A 66 11.04 -8.83 12.11
C LEU A 66 11.88 -8.98 13.37
N VAL A 67 11.27 -8.82 14.56
CA VAL A 67 11.95 -8.97 15.85
C VAL A 67 12.50 -10.39 16.01
N SER A 68 11.69 -11.42 15.73
CA SER A 68 12.12 -12.83 15.76
C SER A 68 13.35 -13.10 14.88
N ARG A 69 13.40 -12.50 13.69
CA ARG A 69 14.57 -12.63 12.79
C ARG A 69 15.79 -11.89 13.27
N ILE A 70 15.62 -10.72 13.88
CA ILE A 70 16.74 -9.98 14.49
C ILE A 70 17.32 -10.83 15.64
N GLU A 71 16.49 -11.33 16.55
CA GLU A 71 16.91 -12.20 17.65
C GLU A 71 17.67 -13.43 17.15
N ALA A 72 17.17 -14.10 16.11
CA ALA A 72 17.83 -15.26 15.52
C ALA A 72 19.14 -14.93 14.78
N SER A 73 19.35 -13.66 14.42
CA SER A 73 20.56 -13.19 13.73
C SER A 73 21.68 -12.78 14.69
N ILE A 74 21.39 -12.58 15.98
CA ILE A 74 22.36 -12.14 16.99
C ILE A 74 23.20 -13.34 17.44
N GLU A 75 24.51 -13.26 17.21
CA GLU A 75 25.49 -14.26 17.67
C GLU A 75 26.12 -13.87 19.00
N ASP A 76 26.36 -12.56 19.21
CA ASP A 76 26.93 -11.98 20.43
C ASP A 76 25.97 -10.90 20.98
N TRP A 77 25.39 -11.18 22.15
CA TRP A 77 24.44 -10.29 22.83
C TRP A 77 25.11 -9.15 23.61
N ASP A 78 26.43 -9.19 23.78
CA ASP A 78 27.18 -8.08 24.35
C ASP A 78 27.48 -6.99 23.28
N GLU A 79 27.54 -7.38 22.00
CA GLU A 79 27.79 -6.48 20.87
C GLU A 79 26.51 -6.03 20.17
N HIS A 80 25.56 -6.95 19.96
CA HIS A 80 24.33 -6.68 19.22
C HIS A 80 23.08 -6.89 20.09
N GLY A 81 22.02 -6.15 19.75
CA GLY A 81 20.74 -6.24 20.43
C GLY A 81 19.58 -5.95 19.50
N VAL A 82 18.36 -6.17 20.01
CA VAL A 82 17.13 -5.70 19.36
C VAL A 82 16.91 -4.25 19.78
N SER A 83 16.65 -3.37 18.81
CA SER A 83 16.36 -1.96 19.05
C SER A 83 15.17 -1.78 19.98
N ASP A 84 15.36 -0.98 21.04
CA ASP A 84 14.32 -0.62 22.01
C ASP A 84 13.10 0.04 21.35
N ASN A 85 13.32 0.79 20.27
CA ASN A 85 12.26 1.44 19.50
C ASN A 85 11.34 0.40 18.83
N LEU A 86 11.92 -0.67 18.24
CA LEU A 86 11.16 -1.76 17.64
C LEU A 86 10.38 -2.55 18.70
N VAL A 87 10.99 -2.82 19.85
CA VAL A 87 10.33 -3.51 20.98
C VAL A 87 9.18 -2.66 21.52
N THR A 88 9.40 -1.36 21.70
CA THR A 88 8.36 -0.43 22.18
C THR A 88 7.19 -0.35 21.20
N ALA A 89 7.46 -0.24 19.89
CA ALA A 89 6.42 -0.27 18.87
C ALA A 89 5.65 -1.61 18.88
N LEU A 90 6.34 -2.73 19.04
CA LEU A 90 5.72 -4.06 19.13
C LEU A 90 4.78 -4.15 20.34
N MET A 91 5.24 -3.70 21.51
CA MET A 91 4.43 -3.70 22.72
C MET A 91 3.20 -2.78 22.58
N GLY A 92 3.37 -1.62 21.93
CA GLY A 92 2.26 -0.72 21.59
C GLY A 92 1.21 -1.38 20.69
N LEU A 93 1.63 -2.17 19.70
CA LEU A 93 0.71 -2.94 18.85
C LEU A 93 0.03 -4.08 19.61
N ILE A 94 0.74 -4.80 20.48
CA ILE A 94 0.17 -5.91 21.28
C ILE A 94 -0.90 -5.40 22.25
N ALA A 95 -0.72 -4.21 22.82
CA ALA A 95 -1.65 -3.64 23.80
C ALA A 95 -3.01 -3.21 23.20
N GLN A 96 -3.11 -3.07 21.88
CA GLN A 96 -4.33 -2.63 21.21
C GLN A 96 -5.28 -3.81 20.93
N PRO A 97 -6.61 -3.65 21.14
CA PRO A 97 -7.57 -4.71 20.89
C PRO A 97 -7.67 -5.06 19.41
N LEU A 98 -7.57 -6.35 19.10
CA LEU A 98 -7.57 -6.84 17.73
C LEU A 98 -9.01 -6.97 17.20
N GLN A 99 -9.27 -6.39 16.04
CA GLN A 99 -10.56 -6.58 15.35
C GLN A 99 -10.73 -8.04 14.90
N SER A 100 -11.99 -8.50 14.84
CA SER A 100 -12.32 -9.84 14.35
C SER A 100 -11.84 -10.04 12.90
N GLU A 101 -11.46 -11.26 12.58
CA GLU A 101 -10.91 -11.61 11.26
C GLU A 101 -11.91 -11.32 10.13
N ALA A 102 -13.19 -11.64 10.32
CA ALA A 102 -14.23 -11.40 9.34
C ALA A 102 -14.37 -9.90 9.00
N THR A 103 -14.29 -9.02 9.99
CA THR A 103 -14.37 -7.57 9.79
C THR A 103 -13.11 -7.04 9.11
N ALA A 104 -11.92 -7.47 9.55
CA ALA A 104 -10.64 -7.07 8.96
C ALA A 104 -10.53 -7.49 7.48
N ALA A 105 -11.02 -8.70 7.14
CA ALA A 105 -10.97 -9.22 5.79
C ALA A 105 -11.84 -8.45 4.78
N GLN A 106 -12.84 -7.69 5.25
CA GLN A 106 -13.74 -6.91 4.38
C GLN A 106 -13.32 -5.44 4.26
N GLN A 107 -12.39 -4.98 5.08
CA GLN A 107 -11.96 -3.58 5.10
C GLN A 107 -11.13 -3.24 3.87
N LYS A 108 -11.35 -2.03 3.35
CA LYS A 108 -10.44 -1.41 2.38
C LYS A 108 -9.29 -0.78 3.14
N ASN A 109 -8.09 -1.01 2.66
CA ASN A 109 -6.86 -0.49 3.23
C ASN A 109 -6.12 0.31 2.18
N TYR A 110 -5.35 1.28 2.63
CA TYR A 110 -4.43 1.97 1.76
C TYR A 110 -3.28 1.04 1.42
N VAL A 111 -3.01 0.91 0.12
CA VAL A 111 -1.93 0.09 -0.43
C VAL A 111 -1.11 0.98 -1.32
N THR A 112 0.19 1.08 -1.02
CA THR A 112 1.10 1.94 -1.79
C THR A 112 2.00 1.07 -2.66
N TYR A 113 1.88 1.25 -3.98
CA TYR A 113 2.70 0.56 -4.97
C TYR A 113 3.87 1.45 -5.39
N HIS A 114 5.08 0.88 -5.34
CA HIS A 114 6.27 1.51 -5.90
C HIS A 114 6.31 1.33 -7.43
N LEU A 115 6.57 2.41 -8.15
CA LEU A 115 6.54 2.46 -9.61
C LEU A 115 7.97 2.40 -10.19
N SER A 116 8.58 1.23 -10.14
CA SER A 116 10.01 1.04 -10.44
C SER A 116 10.45 1.41 -11.85
N LEU A 117 9.52 1.44 -12.82
CA LEU A 117 9.83 1.84 -14.21
C LEU A 117 9.88 3.35 -14.40
N LEU A 118 9.43 4.14 -13.42
CA LEU A 118 9.44 5.59 -13.49
C LEU A 118 10.70 6.12 -12.80
N GLU A 119 11.41 7.02 -13.48
CA GLU A 119 12.59 7.65 -12.89
C GLU A 119 12.20 8.49 -11.67
N PRO A 120 12.96 8.41 -10.56
CA PRO A 120 12.78 9.32 -9.45
C PRO A 120 12.93 10.76 -9.91
N ALA A 121 11.91 11.58 -9.63
CA ALA A 121 12.00 12.99 -9.94
C ALA A 121 13.00 13.65 -8.99
N THR A 122 14.07 14.24 -9.52
CA THR A 122 14.90 15.17 -8.76
C THR A 122 14.09 16.44 -8.55
N ILE A 123 13.41 16.56 -7.40
CA ILE A 123 12.72 17.80 -7.05
C ILE A 123 13.81 18.84 -6.76
N ALA A 124 13.97 19.78 -7.70
CA ALA A 124 14.87 20.91 -7.56
C ALA A 124 14.33 21.88 -6.50
N LYS A 125 14.50 21.56 -5.21
CA LYS A 125 14.48 22.48 -4.06
C LYS A 125 14.90 21.74 -2.79
N ALA A 126 16.14 22.01 -2.38
CA ALA A 126 16.65 21.98 -1.00
C ALA A 126 16.03 20.96 -0.03
N ASP A 127 16.30 19.68 -0.24
CA ASP A 127 16.99 18.76 0.67
C ASP A 127 17.00 17.39 -0.02
N ALA A 128 18.01 16.57 0.29
CA ALA A 128 18.47 15.45 -0.53
C ALA A 128 17.55 14.20 -0.54
N ASP A 129 16.23 14.36 -0.60
CA ASP A 129 15.29 13.25 -0.72
C ASP A 129 14.88 13.04 -2.17
N THR A 130 15.48 12.03 -2.79
CA THR A 130 15.06 11.52 -4.10
C THR A 130 13.69 10.86 -3.92
N VAL A 131 12.61 11.56 -4.29
CA VAL A 131 11.25 11.04 -4.15
C VAL A 131 11.02 9.95 -5.20
N THR A 132 10.93 8.71 -4.73
CA THR A 132 10.58 7.59 -5.60
C THR A 132 9.09 7.66 -5.97
N PRO A 133 8.73 7.40 -7.23
CA PRO A 133 7.35 7.49 -7.67
C PRO A 133 6.53 6.34 -7.08
N THR A 134 5.41 6.70 -6.47
CA THR A 134 4.49 5.75 -5.83
C THR A 134 3.04 6.09 -6.18
N ILE A 135 2.15 5.10 -6.05
CA ILE A 135 0.70 5.28 -6.14
C ILE A 135 0.03 4.63 -4.93
N THR A 136 -0.82 5.38 -4.23
CA THR A 136 -1.55 4.89 -3.07
C THR A 136 -3.02 4.72 -3.41
N LEU A 137 -3.55 3.52 -3.21
CA LEU A 137 -4.90 3.13 -3.57
C LEU A 137 -5.66 2.63 -2.34
N LEU A 138 -6.95 2.96 -2.24
CA LEU A 138 -7.82 2.44 -1.19
C LEU A 138 -8.55 1.20 -1.71
N GLU A 139 -8.05 0.01 -1.38
CA GLU A 139 -8.49 -1.26 -1.96
C GLU A 139 -8.71 -2.36 -0.92
N ALA A 140 -9.60 -3.31 -1.22
CA ALA A 140 -9.80 -4.51 -0.42
C ALA A 140 -8.85 -5.61 -0.91
N ARG A 141 -7.58 -5.56 -0.48
CA ARG A 141 -6.53 -6.45 -1.01
C ARG A 141 -6.79 -7.93 -0.76
N SER A 142 -7.44 -8.25 0.36
CA SER A 142 -7.97 -9.58 0.67
C SER A 142 -8.92 -10.09 -0.42
N LEU A 143 -9.81 -9.25 -0.95
CA LEU A 143 -10.75 -9.63 -2.03
C LEU A 143 -10.05 -9.76 -3.38
N ILE A 144 -9.08 -8.89 -3.67
CA ILE A 144 -8.28 -8.95 -4.91
C ILE A 144 -7.40 -10.21 -4.95
N SER A 145 -6.94 -10.65 -3.77
CA SER A 145 -6.04 -11.80 -3.60
C SER A 145 -6.79 -13.10 -3.27
N ALA A 146 -8.09 -13.05 -2.97
CA ALA A 146 -8.86 -14.22 -2.55
C ALA A 146 -9.14 -15.20 -3.70
N SER A 147 -9.15 -16.49 -3.33
CA SER A 147 -9.81 -17.57 -4.07
C SER A 147 -9.18 -17.98 -5.42
N GLY A 148 -7.86 -17.87 -5.58
CA GLY A 148 -7.19 -18.35 -6.81
C GLY A 148 -7.64 -17.64 -8.09
N THR A 149 -8.29 -16.48 -7.96
CA THR A 149 -8.75 -15.69 -9.08
C THR A 149 -7.58 -14.97 -9.74
N THR A 150 -7.72 -14.64 -11.03
CA THR A 150 -6.74 -13.84 -11.77
C THR A 150 -6.71 -12.36 -11.35
N GLY A 151 -7.43 -11.97 -10.30
CA GLY A 151 -7.60 -10.59 -9.86
C GLY A 151 -6.28 -9.88 -9.58
N LEU A 152 -5.48 -10.39 -8.63
CA LEU A 152 -4.19 -9.80 -8.27
C LEU A 152 -3.22 -9.73 -9.47
N ARG A 153 -3.08 -10.82 -10.22
CA ARG A 153 -2.20 -10.84 -11.41
C ARG A 153 -2.64 -9.83 -12.49
N THR A 154 -3.96 -9.69 -12.69
CA THR A 154 -4.51 -8.71 -13.66
C THR A 154 -4.29 -7.29 -13.16
N TRP A 155 -4.43 -7.07 -11.85
CA TRP A 155 -4.19 -5.78 -11.22
C TRP A 155 -2.74 -5.35 -11.34
N GLU A 156 -1.79 -6.23 -10.98
CA GLU A 156 -0.36 -6.00 -11.13
C GLU A 156 0.03 -5.76 -12.59
N ALA A 157 -0.52 -6.54 -13.53
CA ALA A 157 -0.30 -6.35 -14.96
C ALA A 157 -0.82 -4.98 -15.45
N ALA A 158 -1.99 -4.54 -14.96
CA ALA A 158 -2.54 -3.23 -15.29
C ALA A 158 -1.67 -2.09 -14.73
N LEU A 159 -1.16 -2.23 -13.51
CA LEU A 159 -0.21 -1.27 -12.92
C LEU A 159 1.09 -1.21 -13.70
N HIS A 160 1.66 -2.36 -14.10
CA HIS A 160 2.86 -2.43 -14.93
C HIS A 160 2.63 -1.79 -16.31
N LEU A 161 1.48 -2.05 -16.94
CA LEU A 161 1.11 -1.39 -18.19
C LEU A 161 0.98 0.13 -18.01
N GLY A 162 0.35 0.58 -16.92
CA GLY A 162 0.23 2.00 -16.59
C GLY A 162 1.59 2.68 -16.46
N GLN A 163 2.52 2.05 -15.73
CA GLN A 163 3.90 2.52 -15.62
C GLN A 163 4.60 2.60 -16.97
N TYR A 164 4.50 1.54 -17.78
CA TYR A 164 5.09 1.51 -19.13
C TYR A 164 4.55 2.64 -20.02
N LEU A 165 3.23 2.88 -19.99
CA LEU A 165 2.61 3.96 -20.75
C LEU A 165 3.09 5.35 -20.29
N CYS A 166 3.27 5.55 -18.99
CA CYS A 166 3.81 6.78 -18.41
C CYS A 166 5.29 7.00 -18.73
N ALA A 167 6.10 5.94 -18.75
CA ALA A 167 7.53 6.01 -19.10
C ALA A 167 7.76 6.26 -20.60
N SER A 168 6.83 5.85 -21.46
CA SER A 168 6.96 6.02 -22.90
C SER A 168 6.73 7.47 -23.34
N GLU A 169 7.70 8.09 -24.04
CA GLU A 169 7.55 9.45 -24.60
C GLU A 169 6.41 9.58 -25.63
N HIS A 170 5.93 8.45 -26.15
CA HIS A 170 4.82 8.33 -27.10
C HIS A 170 3.47 8.01 -26.43
N GLY A 171 3.39 8.10 -25.09
CA GLY A 171 2.16 7.92 -24.34
C GLY A 171 1.01 8.77 -24.90
N PRO A 172 -0.26 8.38 -24.72
CA PRO A 172 -1.39 9.05 -25.34
C PRO A 172 -1.62 10.44 -24.72
N ARG A 173 -0.79 11.42 -25.09
CA ARG A 173 -1.04 12.84 -24.86
C ARG A 173 -2.35 13.19 -25.56
N GLY A 174 -3.44 13.24 -24.80
CA GLY A 174 -4.76 13.68 -25.26
C GLY A 174 -5.51 12.73 -26.20
N ARG A 175 -5.08 11.47 -26.38
CA ARG A 175 -5.87 10.47 -27.14
C ARG A 175 -6.63 9.57 -26.18
N LEU A 176 -7.95 9.66 -26.20
CA LEU A 176 -8.81 8.57 -25.72
C LEU A 176 -8.35 7.31 -26.46
N LEU A 177 -7.86 6.31 -25.71
CA LEU A 177 -7.71 4.95 -26.20
C LEU A 177 -9.12 4.44 -26.46
N GLN A 178 -9.69 4.79 -27.61
CA GLN A 178 -10.91 4.14 -28.07
C GLN A 178 -10.53 2.70 -28.39
N PRO A 179 -11.13 1.70 -27.73
CA PRO A 179 -11.01 0.34 -28.22
C PRO A 179 -11.55 0.36 -29.65
N ARG A 180 -10.69 0.12 -30.64
CA ARG A 180 -11.14 -0.10 -32.02
C ARG A 180 -11.89 -1.42 -32.05
N LEU A 181 -13.16 -1.39 -31.66
CA LEU A 181 -14.13 -2.41 -31.97
C LEU A 181 -14.34 -2.38 -33.49
N ARG A 182 -13.48 -3.07 -34.25
CA ARG A 182 -13.77 -3.41 -35.64
C ARG A 182 -14.77 -4.56 -35.62
N GLY A 183 -16.05 -4.20 -35.56
CA GLY A 183 -17.18 -5.13 -35.66
C GLY A 183 -18.46 -4.49 -35.14
N PRO A 184 -19.64 -4.80 -35.71
CA PRO A 184 -20.90 -4.26 -35.24
C PRO A 184 -21.11 -4.67 -33.78
N VAL A 185 -21.14 -3.66 -32.90
CA VAL A 185 -21.42 -3.82 -31.47
C VAL A 185 -22.86 -4.32 -31.33
N PRO A 186 -23.15 -5.43 -30.63
CA PRO A 186 -24.50 -5.72 -30.19
C PRO A 186 -24.89 -4.63 -29.19
N CYS A 187 -26.02 -3.98 -29.42
CA CYS A 187 -26.60 -3.03 -28.47
C CYS A 187 -26.93 -3.74 -27.16
N TRP A 188 -26.04 -3.66 -26.18
CA TRP A 188 -26.38 -3.99 -24.79
C TRP A 188 -27.13 -2.80 -24.21
N SER A 189 -28.46 -2.86 -24.26
CA SER A 189 -29.33 -1.92 -23.57
C SER A 189 -29.16 -2.08 -22.06
N TRP A 190 -28.49 -1.13 -21.42
CA TRP A 190 -28.56 -0.98 -19.96
C TRP A 190 -29.94 -0.43 -19.59
N PRO A 191 -30.71 -1.09 -18.69
CA PRO A 191 -31.96 -0.54 -18.22
C PRO A 191 -31.69 0.73 -17.41
N ARG A 192 -32.24 1.85 -17.87
CA ARG A 192 -32.32 3.10 -17.10
C ARG A 192 -33.20 2.85 -15.88
N LEU A 193 -32.61 2.85 -14.69
CA LEU A 193 -33.36 2.99 -13.45
C LEU A 193 -33.97 4.41 -13.42
N PRO A 194 -35.27 4.59 -13.17
CA PRO A 194 -35.87 5.91 -13.07
C PRO A 194 -35.46 6.58 -11.76
N CYS A 195 -34.78 7.72 -11.88
CA CYS A 195 -34.62 8.68 -10.80
C CYS A 195 -35.99 9.34 -10.52
N THR A 196 -36.60 9.02 -9.38
CA THR A 196 -37.73 9.79 -8.84
C THR A 196 -37.27 10.49 -7.57
N VAL A 197 -36.99 11.78 -7.70
CA VAL A 197 -37.03 12.74 -6.59
C VAL A 197 -38.15 13.73 -6.94
N PRO A 198 -39.10 14.01 -6.04
CA PRO A 198 -39.85 15.26 -6.12
C PRO A 198 -39.55 16.14 -4.91
N PHE A 199 -38.98 17.31 -5.19
CA PHE A 199 -38.82 18.41 -4.26
C PHE A 199 -39.98 19.41 -4.45
N CYS A 200 -40.59 19.80 -3.33
CA CYS A 200 -41.44 20.97 -3.07
C CYS A 200 -42.80 21.17 -3.78
N ALA A 201 -43.86 21.22 -2.97
CA ALA A 201 -45.00 22.12 -3.16
C ALA A 201 -45.49 22.67 -1.79
N ARG A 202 -45.57 24.01 -1.70
CA ARG A 202 -46.38 24.84 -0.79
C ARG A 202 -47.10 25.86 -1.70
N PRO A 203 -48.07 26.70 -1.25
CA PRO A 203 -49.00 26.66 -0.10
C PRO A 203 -50.47 27.00 -0.51
N THR A 204 -51.49 26.85 0.36
CA THR A 204 -52.54 27.88 0.68
C THR A 204 -53.66 27.41 1.66
N SER A 205 -53.93 28.26 2.67
CA SER A 205 -55.19 28.65 3.39
C SER A 205 -56.32 27.67 3.82
N LEU A 206 -56.57 27.63 5.16
CA LEU A 206 -57.82 27.82 5.97
C LEU A 206 -59.23 27.69 5.33
N PRO A 207 -60.31 27.31 6.07
CA PRO A 207 -60.74 27.96 7.32
C PRO A 207 -61.37 27.13 8.48
N ALA A 208 -61.51 27.86 9.59
CA ALA A 208 -62.20 27.70 10.87
C ALA A 208 -63.38 26.70 11.05
N ARG A 209 -63.43 26.07 12.23
CA ARG A 209 -64.33 26.48 13.33
C ARG A 209 -63.82 25.99 14.69
#